data_AF-A0A914RWK2-F1
#
_entry.id   AF-A0A914RWK2-F1
#
_cell.length_a   1.000
_cell.length_b   1.000
_cell.length_c   1.000
_cell.angle_alpha   90.00
_cell.angle_beta   90.00
_cell.angle_gamma   90.00
#
_symmetry.space_group_name_H-M   'P 1'
#
loop_
_entity.id
_entity.type
_entity.pdbx_description
1 polymer ?
#
loop_
_entity_poly.entity_id
_entity_poly.type
_entity_poly.pdbx_seq_one_letter_code
_entity_poly.pdbx_strand_id
1 'polypeptide(L)'
;MDNTPAKLLLNNDWTELYKCASALRQLELLALSLPNIRCKGKWSAQIAEMMKKMRNDVNEASAIRGKWNITDIVIIDRWIDPLTPMLTQHTYAGLIDEIITFGPSGNVSLCFYRER
;
A
#
# COMPACT_ATOMS: atom_id res chain seq x y z
N MET A 1 13.66 4.73 -8.04
CA MET A 1 12.33 4.18 -7.71
C MET A 1 12.50 2.68 -7.60
N ASP A 2 12.24 2.11 -6.43
CA ASP A 2 12.34 0.65 -6.27
C ASP A 2 11.31 -0.01 -7.18
N ASN A 3 11.76 -0.91 -8.04
CA ASN A 3 10.92 -1.59 -9.03
C ASN A 3 10.06 -2.69 -8.37
N THR A 4 9.30 -2.30 -7.34
CA THR A 4 8.47 -3.18 -6.51
C THR A 4 7.49 -4.02 -7.34
N PRO A 5 6.81 -3.46 -8.36
CA PRO A 5 5.96 -4.27 -9.24
C PRO A 5 6.75 -5.37 -9.95
N ALA A 6 7.92 -5.07 -10.54
CA ALA A 6 8.71 -6.09 -11.22
C ALA A 6 9.29 -7.14 -10.26
N LYS A 7 9.71 -6.74 -9.04
CA LYS A 7 10.17 -7.68 -8.01
C LYS A 7 9.10 -8.73 -7.70
N LEU A 8 7.85 -8.28 -7.53
CA LEU A 8 6.73 -9.17 -7.21
C LEU A 8 6.24 -9.97 -8.43
N LEU A 9 6.06 -9.31 -9.57
CA LEU A 9 5.44 -9.88 -10.78
C LEU A 9 6.39 -10.76 -11.61
N LEU A 10 7.66 -10.38 -11.72
CA LEU A 10 8.63 -11.03 -12.59
C LEU A 10 9.61 -11.90 -11.81
N ASN A 11 10.07 -11.41 -10.66
CA ASN A 11 11.11 -12.10 -9.88
C ASN A 11 10.55 -13.01 -8.79
N ASN A 12 9.22 -13.08 -8.62
CA ASN A 12 8.54 -13.82 -7.54
C ASN A 12 9.12 -13.52 -6.14
N ASP A 13 9.56 -12.29 -5.91
CA ASP A 13 10.07 -11.86 -4.62
C ASP A 13 8.92 -11.49 -3.69
N TRP A 14 8.60 -12.38 -2.75
CA TRP A 14 7.53 -12.22 -1.78
C TRP A 14 7.90 -11.33 -0.58
N THR A 15 9.14 -10.86 -0.50
CA THR A 15 9.64 -10.04 0.62
C THR A 15 8.80 -8.77 0.79
N GLU A 16 8.35 -8.18 -0.32
CA GLU A 16 7.52 -6.97 -0.30
C GLU A 16 6.13 -7.22 0.29
N LEU A 17 5.53 -8.42 0.09
CA LEU A 17 4.26 -8.76 0.74
C LEU A 17 4.41 -8.89 2.26
N TYR A 18 5.54 -9.45 2.73
CA TYR A 18 5.81 -9.57 4.16
C TYR A 18 6.03 -8.18 4.81
N LYS A 19 6.77 -7.29 4.12
CA LYS A 19 6.93 -5.89 4.57
C LYS A 19 5.56 -5.20 4.69
N CYS A 20 4.68 -5.36 3.69
CA CYS A 20 3.32 -4.84 3.75
C CYS A 20 2.51 -5.43 4.92
N ALA A 21 2.58 -6.74 5.15
CA ALA A 21 1.89 -7.38 6.28
C ALA A 21 2.37 -6.86 7.64
N SER A 22 3.69 -6.69 7.81
CA SER A 22 4.28 -6.12 9.03
C SER A 22 3.85 -4.67 9.25
N ALA A 23 3.86 -3.83 8.21
CA ALA A 23 3.40 -2.45 8.30
C ALA A 23 1.89 -2.35 8.63
N LEU A 24 1.05 -3.18 8.01
CA LEU A 24 -0.38 -3.25 8.33
C LEU A 24 -0.62 -3.75 9.75
N ARG A 25 0.19 -4.69 10.25
CA ARG A 25 0.12 -5.13 11.64
C ARG A 25 0.47 -4.00 12.61
N GLN A 26 1.45 -3.16 12.29
CA GLN A 26 1.74 -1.96 13.09
C GLN A 26 0.57 -0.98 13.08
N LEU A 27 -0.05 -0.74 11.92
CA LEU A 27 -1.24 0.10 11.80
C LEU A 27 -2.41 -0.44 12.65
N GLU A 28 -2.59 -1.75 12.65
CA GLU A 28 -3.59 -2.45 13.46
C GLU A 28 -3.37 -2.26 14.97
N LEU A 29 -2.11 -2.25 15.42
CA LEU A 29 -1.76 -1.98 16.82
C LEU A 29 -2.02 -0.50 17.21
N LEU A 30 -1.94 0.43 16.26
CA LEU A 30 -2.29 1.84 16.49
C LEU A 30 -3.80 2.10 16.55
N ALA A 31 -4.60 1.15 16.08
CA ALA A 31 -6.06 1.23 16.14
C ALA A 31 -6.56 0.99 17.57
N LEU A 32 -7.62 1.70 17.94
CA LEU A 32 -8.31 1.58 19.23
C LEU A 32 -8.92 0.19 19.42
N SER A 33 -9.50 -0.35 18.35
CA SER A 33 -10.13 -1.67 18.29
C SER A 33 -9.54 -2.49 17.17
N LEU A 34 -9.72 -3.82 17.22
CA LEU A 34 -9.30 -4.71 16.15
C LEU A 34 -10.10 -4.40 14.87
N PRO A 35 -9.46 -3.92 13.78
CA PRO A 35 -10.15 -3.58 12.55
C PRO A 35 -10.51 -4.84 11.74
N ASN A 36 -11.59 -4.76 10.98
CA ASN A 36 -11.98 -5.81 10.03
C ASN A 36 -11.05 -5.78 8.82
N ILE A 37 -10.43 -6.91 8.50
CA ILE A 37 -9.57 -7.03 7.32
C ILE A 37 -10.40 -7.63 6.18
N ARG A 38 -10.56 -6.86 5.10
CA ARG A 38 -11.14 -7.34 3.84
C ARG A 38 -10.06 -7.36 2.79
N CYS A 39 -10.01 -8.42 1.99
CA CYS A 39 -9.03 -8.54 0.91
C CYS A 39 -9.68 -9.01 -0.38
N LYS A 40 -9.12 -8.57 -1.51
CA LYS A 40 -9.47 -9.08 -2.82
C LYS A 40 -8.20 -9.33 -3.60
N GLY A 41 -7.99 -10.60 -3.96
CA GLY A 41 -6.87 -11.10 -4.77
C GLY A 41 -6.04 -12.17 -4.06
N LYS A 42 -5.12 -12.79 -4.79
CA LYS A 42 -4.30 -13.91 -4.27
C LYS A 42 -3.23 -13.40 -3.29
N TRP A 43 -2.56 -12.31 -3.61
CA TRP A 43 -1.49 -11.76 -2.79
C TRP A 43 -2.02 -11.04 -1.55
N SER A 44 -3.13 -10.31 -1.68
CA SER A 44 -3.82 -9.68 -0.55
C SER A 44 -4.34 -10.72 0.45
N ALA A 45 -4.83 -11.87 -0.03
CA ALA A 45 -5.19 -12.99 0.84
C ALA A 45 -3.96 -13.53 1.60
N GLN A 46 -2.80 -13.65 0.93
CA GLN A 46 -1.54 -14.03 1.58
C GLN A 46 -1.10 -13.02 2.64
N ILE A 47 -1.22 -11.71 2.36
CA ILE A 47 -0.94 -10.65 3.34
C ILE A 47 -1.85 -10.81 4.57
N ALA A 48 -3.15 -10.99 4.36
CA ALA A 48 -4.10 -11.18 5.46
C ALA A 48 -3.80 -12.45 6.28
N GLU A 49 -3.35 -13.53 5.64
CA GLU A 49 -2.92 -14.75 6.33
C GLU A 49 -1.65 -14.51 7.16
N MET A 50 -0.66 -13.80 6.61
CA MET A 50 0.56 -13.42 7.34
C MET A 50 0.24 -12.58 8.57
N MET A 51 -0.66 -11.60 8.45
CA MET A 51 -1.11 -10.80 9.59
C MET A 51 -1.78 -11.67 10.67
N LYS A 52 -2.60 -12.65 10.30
CA LYS A 52 -3.20 -13.60 11.24
C LYS A 52 -2.15 -14.44 11.97
N LYS A 53 -1.11 -14.90 11.26
CA LYS A 53 0.02 -15.64 11.87
C LYS A 53 0.78 -14.75 12.87
N MET A 54 1.11 -13.52 12.48
CA MET A 54 1.76 -12.53 13.35
C MET A 54 0.94 -12.19 14.61
N ARG A 55 -0.39 -12.28 14.54
CA ARG A 55 -1.27 -12.13 15.72
C ARG A 55 -1.16 -13.29 16.70
N ASN A 56 -0.96 -14.51 16.20
CA ASN A 56 -0.85 -15.70 17.05
C ASN A 56 0.53 -15.78 17.71
N ASP A 57 1.57 -15.29 17.03
CA ASP A 57 2.95 -15.32 17.54
C ASP A 57 3.18 -14.32 18.69
N VAL A 58 2.42 -13.22 18.73
CA VAL A 58 2.49 -12.20 19.77
C VAL A 58 1.25 -12.31 20.65
N ASN A 59 1.41 -12.46 21.96
CA ASN A 59 0.28 -12.54 22.90
C ASN A 59 -0.59 -11.26 22.79
N GLU A 60 -1.70 -11.34 22.05
CA GLU A 60 -2.62 -10.22 21.75
C GLU A 60 -3.13 -9.53 23.01
N ALA A 61 -3.26 -10.28 24.11
CA ALA A 61 -3.74 -9.77 25.40
C ALA A 61 -2.82 -8.69 26.01
N SER A 62 -1.55 -8.64 25.61
CA SER A 62 -0.57 -7.66 26.09
C SER A 62 -0.29 -6.51 25.11
N ALA A 63 -0.95 -6.51 23.94
CA ALA A 63 -0.71 -5.50 22.92
C ALA A 63 -1.31 -4.14 23.33
N ILE A 64 -0.46 -3.13 23.49
CA ILE A 64 -0.88 -1.75 23.72
C ILE A 64 -1.54 -1.26 22.43
N ARG A 65 -2.86 -1.04 22.49
CA ARG A 65 -3.63 -0.47 21.38
C ARG A 65 -3.56 1.05 21.40
N GLY A 66 -3.49 1.65 20.22
CA GLY A 66 -3.46 3.10 20.06
C GLY A 66 -4.84 3.74 20.20
N LYS A 67 -4.96 4.97 19.72
CA LYS A 67 -6.19 5.79 19.85
C LYS A 67 -6.93 6.02 18.54
N TRP A 68 -6.45 5.45 17.44
CA TRP A 68 -7.01 5.73 16.11
C TRP A 68 -8.28 4.94 15.89
N ASN A 69 -9.34 5.60 15.42
CA ASN A 69 -10.61 4.93 15.13
C ASN A 69 -10.60 4.37 13.70
N ILE A 70 -10.06 3.15 13.54
CA ILE A 70 -10.02 2.43 12.27
C ILE A 70 -10.99 1.26 12.35
N THR A 71 -12.03 1.26 11.52
CA THR A 71 -13.02 0.17 11.49
C THR A 71 -12.62 -0.95 10.56
N ASP A 72 -12.08 -0.61 9.38
CA ASP A 72 -11.84 -1.57 8.31
C ASP A 72 -10.54 -1.25 7.57
N ILE A 73 -9.81 -2.31 7.22
CA ILE A 73 -8.65 -2.26 6.33
C ILE A 73 -8.99 -3.09 5.09
N VAL A 74 -8.96 -2.45 3.92
CA VAL A 74 -9.25 -3.10 2.64
C VAL A 74 -7.97 -3.23 1.83
N ILE A 75 -7.59 -4.47 1.51
CA ILE A 75 -6.38 -4.78 0.74
C ILE A 75 -6.79 -5.24 -0.66
N ILE A 76 -6.30 -4.55 -1.69
CA ILE A 76 -6.66 -4.83 -3.09
C ILE A 76 -5.39 -5.11 -3.87
N ASP A 77 -5.34 -6.26 -4.54
CA ASP A 77 -4.22 -6.56 -5.43
C ASP A 77 -4.33 -5.77 -6.73
N ARG A 78 -3.26 -5.06 -7.09
CA ARG A 78 -3.17 -4.33 -8.36
C ARG A 78 -3.40 -5.24 -9.57
N TRP A 79 -3.05 -6.53 -9.48
CA TRP A 79 -3.20 -7.49 -10.57
C TRP A 79 -4.66 -7.82 -10.93
N ILE A 80 -5.63 -7.50 -10.07
CA ILE A 80 -7.06 -7.67 -10.39
C ILE A 80 -7.53 -6.68 -11.44
N ASP A 81 -6.88 -5.51 -11.49
CA ASP A 81 -7.19 -4.45 -12.43
C ASP A 81 -5.88 -3.92 -13.01
N PRO A 82 -5.31 -4.54 -14.05
CA PRO A 82 -4.13 -3.99 -14.72
C PRO A 82 -4.48 -2.83 -15.65
N LEU A 83 -5.76 -2.60 -15.96
CA LEU A 83 -6.19 -1.64 -16.98
C LEU A 83 -6.17 -0.20 -16.50
N THR A 84 -6.71 0.08 -15.31
CA THR A 84 -6.77 1.45 -14.78
C THR A 84 -5.44 2.21 -14.80
N PRO A 85 -4.26 1.63 -14.43
CA PRO A 85 -2.99 2.34 -14.50
C PRO A 85 -2.45 2.52 -15.92
N MET A 86 -3.01 1.84 -16.92
CA MET A 86 -2.65 2.03 -18.33
C MET A 86 -3.46 3.14 -19.01
N LEU A 87 -4.54 3.61 -18.38
CA LEU A 87 -5.33 4.72 -18.88
C LEU A 87 -4.69 6.04 -18.46
N THR A 88 -4.74 7.04 -19.35
CA THR A 88 -4.32 8.40 -19.01
C THR A 88 -5.21 8.94 -17.89
N GLN A 89 -4.62 9.49 -16.85
CA GLN A 89 -5.37 10.05 -15.72
C GLN A 89 -5.93 11.44 -16.07
N HIS A 90 -7.24 11.65 -15.92
CA HIS A 90 -7.93 12.91 -16.26
C HIS A 90 -8.27 13.80 -15.05
N THR A 91 -7.72 13.51 -13.87
CA THR A 91 -7.82 14.41 -12.71
C THR A 91 -6.72 15.46 -12.77
N TYR A 92 -6.88 16.62 -12.11
CA TYR A 92 -5.83 17.65 -12.09
C TYR A 92 -4.47 17.11 -11.63
N ALA A 93 -4.45 16.38 -10.51
CA ALA A 93 -3.23 15.75 -10.01
C ALA A 93 -2.73 14.65 -10.96
N GLY A 94 -3.63 13.82 -11.49
CA GLY A 94 -3.26 12.77 -12.44
C GLY A 94 -2.60 13.31 -13.71
N LEU A 95 -3.18 14.35 -14.31
CA LEU A 95 -2.58 15.01 -15.49
C LEU A 95 -1.20 15.60 -15.18
N ILE A 96 -0.98 16.15 -13.98
CA ILE A 96 0.36 16.60 -13.56
C ILE A 96 1.32 15.42 -13.45
N ASP A 97 0.88 14.29 -12.90
CA ASP A 97 1.70 13.07 -12.77
C ASP A 97 2.09 12.49 -14.14
N GLU A 98 1.19 12.55 -15.13
CA GLU A 98 1.43 12.11 -16.50
C GLU A 98 2.46 13.00 -17.24
N ILE A 99 2.47 14.32 -16.98
CA ILE A 99 3.31 15.28 -17.72
C ILE A 99 4.66 15.53 -17.03
N ILE A 100 4.66 15.68 -15.70
CA ILE A 100 5.82 16.13 -14.90
C ILE A 100 6.28 15.05 -13.90
N THR A 101 5.37 14.15 -13.49
CA THR A 101 5.57 13.09 -12.49
C THR A 101 5.82 13.61 -11.06
N PHE A 102 5.10 13.06 -10.09
CA PHE A 102 5.34 13.35 -8.66
C PHE A 102 6.57 12.62 -8.14
N GLY A 103 7.34 13.31 -7.30
CA GLY A 103 8.34 12.65 -6.47
C GLY A 103 7.70 11.88 -5.31
N PRO A 104 8.45 10.96 -4.67
CA PRO A 104 7.94 10.08 -3.62
C PRO A 104 7.48 10.82 -2.35
N SER A 105 7.89 12.08 -2.16
CA SER A 105 7.45 12.96 -1.08
C SER A 105 6.27 13.87 -1.46
N GLY A 106 5.74 13.75 -2.69
CA GLY A 106 4.68 14.60 -3.22
C GLY A 106 5.17 15.95 -3.78
N ASN A 107 6.48 16.10 -4.00
CA ASN A 107 7.03 17.29 -4.65
C ASN A 107 6.94 17.21 -6.18
N VAL A 108 6.95 18.37 -6.84
CA VAL A 108 6.94 18.51 -8.30
C VAL A 108 8.11 19.42 -8.70
N SER A 109 8.92 18.96 -9.64
CA SER A 109 10.07 19.72 -10.15
C SER A 109 9.72 20.32 -11.50
N LEU A 110 9.55 21.65 -11.54
CA LEU A 110 9.25 22.39 -12.76
C LEU A 110 10.50 23.13 -13.23
N CYS A 111 10.88 22.92 -14.49
CA CYS A 111 11.84 23.78 -15.18
C CYS A 111 11.07 24.88 -15.92
N PHE A 112 11.06 26.10 -15.36
CA PHE A 112 10.51 27.26 -16.06
C PHE A 112 11.52 27.74 -17.11
N TYR A 113 11.14 27.70 -18.39
CA TYR A 113 11.88 28.42 -19.42
C TYR A 113 11.51 29.90 -19.30
N ARG A 114 12.48 30.74 -18.98
CA ARG A 114 12.30 32.20 -18.93
C ARG A 114 12.42 32.72 -20.36
N GLU A 115 11.29 33.05 -20.98
CA GLU A 115 11.29 33.82 -22.23
C GLU A 115 11.92 35.20 -21.98
N ARG A 116 12.83 35.58 -22.89
CA ARG A 116 13.51 36.88 -22.89
C ARG A 116 12.63 37.95 -23.48
#